data_AF-A0A0R3BP82-F1
#
_entry.id   AF-A0A0R3BP82-F1
#
_cell.length_a   1.000
_cell.length_b   1.000
_cell.length_c   1.000
_cell.angle_alpha   90.00
_cell.angle_beta   90.00
_cell.angle_gamma   90.00
#
_symmetry.space_group_name_H-M   'P 1'
#
loop_
_entity.id
_entity.type
_entity.pdbx_description
1 polymer ?
#
loop_
_entity_poly.entity_id
_entity_poly.type
_entity_poly.pdbx_seq_one_letter_code
_entity_poly.pdbx_strand_id
1 'polypeptide(L)'
;MREKLVCRACEAITQPPAPSHPIARGHAGPKLLAHVLFAKYGLHLPLHRQSDVYQREGIDLDVSTLADWVGASAATLMPLVDATRSHVFAAERIHADDSVLQKHTERMR
;
A
#
# COMPACT_ATOMS: atom_id res chain seq x y z
N MET A 1 16.93 6.58 11.34
CA MET A 1 18.25 6.11 11.80
C MET A 1 18.01 5.26 13.05
N ARG A 2 18.53 4.02 13.10
CA ARG A 2 18.42 3.15 14.30
C ARG A 2 19.76 3.17 15.01
N GLU A 3 19.81 3.77 16.19
CA GLU A 3 21.04 3.84 16.98
C GLU A 3 21.55 2.42 17.30
N LYS A 4 22.84 2.21 17.05
CA LYS A 4 23.54 0.99 17.46
C LYS A 4 24.33 1.36 18.70
N LEU A 5 24.10 0.63 19.79
CA LEU A 5 24.78 0.84 21.06
C LEU A 5 25.71 -0.34 21.32
N VAL A 6 26.92 -0.06 21.79
CA VAL A 6 27.91 -1.05 22.22
C VAL A 6 27.99 -1.01 23.73
N CYS A 7 27.85 -2.16 24.39
CA CYS A 7 28.16 -2.31 25.81
C CYS A 7 29.68 -2.31 26.01
N ARG A 8 30.22 -1.41 26.84
CA ARG A 8 31.67 -1.35 27.11
C ARG A 8 32.20 -2.50 27.98
N ALA A 9 31.33 -3.21 28.70
CA ALA A 9 31.72 -4.26 29.63
C ALA A 9 31.80 -5.65 28.98
N CYS A 10 30.92 -5.94 28.00
CA CYS A 10 30.85 -7.25 27.34
C CYS A 10 30.91 -7.17 25.81
N GLU A 11 31.15 -5.98 25.26
CA GLU A 11 31.24 -5.70 23.82
C GLU A 11 29.99 -6.05 22.99
N ALA A 12 28.90 -6.44 23.66
CA ALA A 12 27.64 -6.76 23.01
C ALA A 12 27.04 -5.54 22.30
N ILE A 13 26.60 -5.75 21.06
CA ILE A 13 25.91 -4.74 20.25
C ILE A 13 24.40 -4.91 20.44
N THR A 14 23.72 -3.83 20.82
CA THR A 14 22.27 -3.77 20.88
C THR A 14 21.74 -2.74 19.90
N GLN A 15 20.60 -3.03 19.28
CA GLN A 15 19.94 -2.14 18.35
C GLN A 15 18.43 -2.34 18.47
N PRO A 16 17.62 -1.26 18.49
CA PRO A 16 16.18 -1.40 18.44
C PRO A 16 15.74 -2.22 17.20
N PRO A 17 14.72 -3.09 17.34
CA PRO A 17 14.17 -3.82 16.20
C PRO A 17 13.70 -2.84 15.13
N ALA A 18 13.80 -3.25 13.87
CA ALA A 18 13.28 -2.42 12.79
C ALA A 18 11.77 -2.24 12.97
N PRO A 19 11.23 -1.02 12.73
CA PRO A 19 9.79 -0.84 12.66
C PRO A 19 9.19 -1.84 11.67
N SER A 20 8.02 -2.38 11.98
CA SER A 20 7.31 -3.21 11.03
C SER A 20 6.85 -2.35 9.86
N HIS A 21 7.14 -2.81 8.64
CA HIS A 21 6.63 -2.21 7.41
C HIS A 21 5.61 -3.17 6.78
N PRO A 22 4.48 -2.67 6.24
CA PRO A 22 3.52 -3.52 5.54
C PRO A 22 4.11 -4.22 4.31
N ILE A 23 5.06 -3.56 3.65
CA ILE A 23 5.80 -4.09 2.52
C ILE A 23 7.23 -4.38 3.00
N ALA A 24 7.67 -5.63 2.87
CA ALA A 24 9.00 -6.04 3.29
C ALA A 24 10.08 -5.25 2.50
N ARG A 25 10.97 -4.57 3.24
CA ARG A 25 12.00 -3.68 2.67
C ARG A 25 11.44 -2.51 1.84
N GLY A 26 10.15 -2.21 1.96
CA GLY A 26 9.52 -1.07 1.30
C GLY A 26 9.98 0.27 1.88
N HIS A 27 10.12 1.27 1.03
CA HIS A 27 10.53 2.63 1.43
C HIS A 27 9.38 3.42 2.08
N ALA A 28 8.14 3.18 1.66
CA ALA A 28 6.97 3.88 2.18
C ALA A 28 6.54 3.34 3.54
N GLY A 29 6.20 4.25 4.46
CA GLY A 29 5.56 3.92 5.72
C GLY A 29 4.08 3.56 5.55
N PRO A 30 3.47 2.86 6.53
CA PRO A 30 2.08 2.40 6.46
C PRO A 30 1.07 3.54 6.23
N LYS A 31 1.30 4.71 6.83
CA LYS A 31 0.41 5.87 6.70
C LYS A 31 0.39 6.43 5.28
N LEU A 32 1.55 6.50 4.62
CA LEU A 32 1.66 6.96 3.24
C LEU A 32 0.97 5.97 2.29
N LEU A 33 1.23 4.67 2.46
CA LEU A 33 0.57 3.61 1.68
C LEU A 33 -0.95 3.67 1.83
N ALA A 34 -1.45 3.81 3.06
CA ALA A 34 -2.88 3.95 3.33
C ALA A 34 -3.48 5.19 2.64
N HIS A 35 -2.77 6.33 2.68
CA HIS A 35 -3.21 7.54 2.02
C HIS A 35 -3.26 7.41 0.50
N VAL A 36 -2.22 6.85 -0.14
CA VAL A 36 -2.18 6.60 -1.59
C VAL A 36 -3.34 5.71 -2.03
N LEU A 37 -3.59 4.62 -1.30
CA LEU A 37 -4.70 3.71 -1.57
C LEU A 37 -6.06 4.39 -1.39
N PHE A 38 -6.26 5.12 -0.29
CA PHE A 38 -7.51 5.83 -0.04
C PHE A 38 -7.76 6.93 -1.08
N ALA A 39 -6.75 7.71 -1.44
CA ALA A 39 -6.87 8.70 -2.50
C ALA A 39 -7.22 8.04 -3.84
N LYS A 40 -6.61 6.90 -4.18
CA LYS A 40 -6.88 6.19 -5.45
C LYS A 40 -8.29 5.63 -5.51
N TYR A 41 -8.70 4.90 -4.47
CA TYR A 41 -9.93 4.11 -4.50
C TYR A 41 -11.10 4.79 -3.80
N GLY A 42 -10.87 5.43 -2.66
CA GLY A 42 -11.90 6.13 -1.89
C GLY A 42 -12.24 7.51 -2.44
N LEU A 43 -11.27 8.21 -3.03
CA LEU A 43 -11.46 9.55 -3.61
C LEU A 43 -11.36 9.57 -5.14
N HIS A 44 -11.17 8.42 -5.78
CA HIS A 44 -11.03 8.30 -7.24
C HIS A 44 -9.96 9.23 -7.85
N LEU A 45 -8.87 9.48 -7.12
CA LEU A 45 -7.74 10.29 -7.59
C LEU A 45 -6.72 9.40 -8.33
N PRO A 46 -6.65 9.46 -9.68
CA PRO A 46 -5.71 8.63 -10.44
C PRO A 46 -4.25 8.95 -10.06
N LEU A 47 -3.37 7.95 -10.23
CA LEU A 47 -1.99 8.02 -9.71
C LEU A 47 -1.17 9.18 -10.30
N HIS A 48 -1.36 9.54 -11.57
CA HIS A 48 -0.68 10.72 -12.14
C HIS A 48 -1.09 12.01 -11.42
N ARG A 49 -2.37 12.17 -11.06
CA ARG A 49 -2.80 13.34 -10.28
C ARG A 49 -2.27 13.32 -8.86
N GLN A 50 -2.09 12.14 -8.26
CA GLN A 50 -1.42 12.05 -6.96
C GLN A 50 0.06 12.45 -7.05
N SER A 51 0.76 11.99 -8.08
CA SER A 51 2.14 12.37 -8.38
C SER A 51 2.26 13.89 -8.54
N ASP A 52 1.38 14.53 -9.31
CA ASP A 52 1.35 16.00 -9.47
C ASP A 52 1.14 16.73 -8.12
N VAL A 53 0.28 16.19 -7.24
CA VAL A 53 0.05 16.76 -5.91
C VAL A 53 1.31 16.69 -5.05
N TYR A 54 1.98 15.54 -5.02
CA TYR A 54 3.25 15.41 -4.29
C TYR A 54 4.34 16.32 -4.87
N GLN A 55 4.40 16.46 -6.18
CA GLN A 55 5.36 17.34 -6.84
C GLN A 55 5.17 18.81 -6.43
N ARG A 56 3.92 19.27 -6.25
CA ARG A 56 3.61 20.62 -5.73
C ARG A 56 4.10 20.84 -4.29
N GLU A 57 4.19 19.78 -3.51
CA GLU A 57 4.76 19.78 -2.16
C GLU A 57 6.30 19.55 -2.18
N GLY A 58 6.92 19.55 -3.36
CA GLY A 58 8.36 19.34 -3.53
C GLY A 58 8.83 17.89 -3.39
N ILE A 59 7.90 16.93 -3.46
CA ILE A 59 8.18 15.50 -3.35
C ILE A 59 8.09 14.86 -4.73
N ASP A 60 9.23 14.44 -5.26
CA ASP A 60 9.30 13.76 -6.56
C ASP A 60 8.94 12.27 -6.40
N LEU A 61 7.76 11.87 -6.90
CA LEU A 61 7.26 10.50 -6.88
C LEU A 61 6.70 10.14 -8.24
N ASP A 62 7.39 9.23 -8.94
CA ASP A 62 6.92 8.74 -10.24
C ASP A 62 5.66 7.88 -10.12
N VAL A 63 4.83 7.90 -11.16
CA VAL A 63 3.60 7.11 -11.24
C VAL A 63 3.88 5.61 -11.12
N SER A 64 5.00 5.11 -11.64
CA SER A 64 5.42 3.70 -11.50
C SER A 64 5.69 3.34 -10.04
N THR A 65 6.34 4.22 -9.28
CA THR A 65 6.60 4.00 -7.85
C THR A 65 5.28 3.90 -7.08
N LEU A 66 4.34 4.80 -7.36
CA LEU A 66 3.00 4.75 -6.77
C LEU A 66 2.25 3.47 -7.18
N ALA A 67 2.38 3.03 -8.44
CA ALA A 67 1.74 1.83 -8.94
C ALA A 67 2.29 0.56 -8.27
N ASP A 68 3.62 0.47 -8.11
CA ASP A 68 4.29 -0.61 -7.40
C ASP A 68 3.84 -0.68 -5.94
N TRP A 69 3.71 0.46 -5.27
CA TRP A 69 3.18 0.52 -3.91
C TRP A 69 1.73 0.08 -3.83
N VAL A 70 0.89 0.41 -4.81
CA VAL A 70 -0.49 -0.09 -4.86
C VAL A 70 -0.50 -1.61 -5.02
N GLY A 71 0.29 -2.15 -5.94
CA GLY A 71 0.37 -3.60 -6.18
C GLY A 71 0.85 -4.37 -4.94
N ALA A 72 1.95 -3.90 -4.33
CA ALA A 72 2.49 -4.51 -3.12
C ALA A 72 1.52 -4.40 -1.93
N SER A 73 0.84 -3.27 -1.77
CA SER A 73 -0.17 -3.12 -0.71
C SER A 73 -1.37 -4.03 -0.93
N ALA A 74 -1.82 -4.22 -2.19
CA ALA A 74 -2.88 -5.16 -2.51
C ALA A 74 -2.48 -6.60 -2.13
N ALA A 75 -1.24 -7.00 -2.43
CA ALA A 75 -0.71 -8.31 -2.01
C ALA A 75 -0.68 -8.45 -0.48
N THR A 76 -0.21 -7.43 0.24
CA THR A 76 -0.18 -7.43 1.71
C THR A 76 -1.57 -7.54 2.33
N LEU A 77 -2.60 -6.98 1.69
CA LEU A 77 -3.98 -6.97 2.21
C LEU A 77 -4.78 -8.23 1.86
N MET A 78 -4.22 -9.18 1.10
CA MET A 78 -4.92 -10.42 0.70
C MET A 78 -5.55 -11.20 1.87
N PRO A 79 -4.92 -11.34 3.06
CA PRO A 79 -5.56 -12.02 4.17
C PRO A 79 -6.89 -11.38 4.62
N LEU A 80 -7.02 -10.06 4.49
CA LEU A 80 -8.28 -9.36 4.79
C LEU A 80 -9.32 -9.58 3.69
N VAL A 81 -8.89 -9.68 2.43
CA VAL A 81 -9.77 -10.03 1.30
C VAL A 81 -10.32 -11.44 1.52
N ASP A 82 -9.47 -12.39 1.89
CA ASP A 82 -9.87 -13.77 2.16
C ASP A 82 -10.81 -13.87 3.35
N ALA A 83 -10.52 -13.15 4.45
CA ALA A 83 -11.41 -13.11 5.62
C ALA A 83 -12.78 -12.49 5.28
N THR A 84 -12.79 -11.39 4.52
CA THR A 84 -14.04 -10.75 4.06
C THR A 84 -14.82 -11.69 3.16
N ARG A 85 -14.14 -12.41 2.26
CA ARG A 85 -14.76 -13.43 1.42
C ARG A 85 -15.39 -14.53 2.28
N SER A 86 -14.64 -15.14 3.19
CA SER A 86 -15.18 -16.18 4.08
C SER A 86 -16.39 -15.69 4.87
N HIS A 87 -16.36 -14.45 5.36
CA HIS A 87 -17.49 -13.85 6.06
C HIS A 87 -18.73 -13.69 5.16
N VAL A 88 -18.57 -13.11 3.98
CA VAL A 88 -19.68 -12.90 3.02
C VAL A 88 -20.30 -14.23 2.58
N PHE A 89 -19.47 -15.24 2.30
CA PHE A 89 -19.94 -16.55 1.84
C PHE A 89 -20.55 -17.43 2.94
N ALA A 90 -20.42 -17.04 4.21
CA ALA A 90 -21.09 -17.72 5.33
C ALA A 90 -22.54 -17.24 5.51
N ALA A 91 -22.98 -16.20 4.80
CA ALA A 91 -24.35 -15.70 4.90
C ALA A 91 -25.37 -16.68 4.28
N GLU A 92 -26.54 -16.81 4.89
CA GLU A 92 -27.67 -17.60 4.36
C GLU A 92 -28.13 -17.09 2.98
N ARG A 93 -28.00 -15.78 2.75
CA ARG A 93 -28.38 -15.11 1.51
C ARG A 93 -27.30 -14.11 1.12
N ILE A 94 -26.91 -14.15 -0.15
CA ILE A 94 -25.94 -13.22 -0.75
C ILE A 94 -26.67 -12.35 -1.77
N HIS A 95 -26.48 -11.03 -1.66
CA HIS A 95 -26.93 -10.06 -2.63
C HIS A 95 -25.74 -9.60 -3.47
N ALA A 96 -25.88 -9.65 -4.79
CA ALA A 96 -24.87 -9.18 -5.73
C ALA A 96 -25.48 -8.11 -6.63
N ASP A 97 -24.74 -7.03 -6.86
CA ASP A 97 -25.05 -5.99 -7.84
C ASP A 97 -23.96 -6.03 -8.91
N ASP A 98 -24.37 -6.02 -10.18
CA ASP A 98 -23.43 -5.97 -11.30
C ASP A 98 -23.29 -4.54 -11.79
N SER A 99 -22.17 -3.92 -11.44
CA SER A 99 -21.82 -2.56 -11.85
C SER A 99 -20.84 -2.62 -13.01
N VAL A 100 -21.24 -2.07 -14.16
CA VAL A 100 -20.38 -2.02 -15.35
C VAL A 100 -19.22 -1.04 -15.15
N LEU A 101 -18.00 -1.53 -15.27
CA LEU A 101 -16.79 -0.69 -15.25
C LEU A 101 -16.29 -0.46 -16.69
N GLN A 102 -16.02 0.80 -17.02
CA GLN A 102 -15.33 1.16 -18.25
C GLN A 102 -13.90 0.65 -18.17
N LYS A 103 -13.57 -0.37 -18.97
CA LYS A 103 -12.19 -0.85 -19.11
C LYS A 103 -11.50 0.06 -20.12
N HIS A 104 -10.34 0.59 -19.75
CA HIS A 104 -9.41 1.13 -20.76
C HIS A 104 -8.85 -0.05 -21.56
N THR A 105 -9.53 -0.42 -22.64
CA THR A 105 -9.02 -1.32 -23.66
C THR A 105 -8.22 -0.50 -24.65
N GLU A 106 -6.89 -0.51 -24.52
CA GLU A 106 -6.04 -0.17 -25.65
C GLU A 106 -6.32 -1.19 -26.76
N ARG A 107 -6.87 -0.75 -27.88
CA ARG A 107 -6.74 -1.50 -29.14
C ARG A 107 -5.24 -1.55 -29.42
N MET A 108 -4.58 -2.65 -29.06
CA MET A 108 -3.28 -3.00 -29.60
C MET A 108 -3.42 -2.91 -31.12
N ARG A 109 -2.83 -1.86 -31.70
CA ARG A 109 -2.64 -1.71 -33.14
C ARG A 109 -1.40 -2.50 -33.55
#